data_AF-A0A0E9M0S9-F1
#
_entry.id   AF-A0A0E9M0S9-F1
#
_cell.length_a   1.000
_cell.length_b   1.000
_cell.length_c   1.000
_cell.angle_alpha   90.00
_cell.angle_beta   90.00
_cell.angle_gamma   90.00
#
_symmetry.space_group_name_H-M   'P 1'
#
loop_
_entity.id
_entity.type
_entity.pdbx_description
1 polymer ?
#
loop_
_entity_poly.entity_id
_entity_poly.type
_entity_poly.pdbx_seq_one_letter_code
_entity_poly.pdbx_strand_id
1 'polypeptide(L)' 'MIYKRLWDAFSPEELMVTCIYTRRGGIDICPVRVSHDHLLPRALVNVDQLSKRLLRQ' A
#
# COMPACT_ATOMS: atom_id res chain seq x y z
N MET A 1 -6.36 3.65 10.19
CA MET A 1 -7.64 2.91 10.25
C MET A 1 -8.45 3.13 8.97
N ILE A 2 -7.95 2.66 7.81
CA ILE A 2 -8.70 2.71 6.54
C ILE A 2 -9.15 1.29 6.18
N TYR A 3 -8.23 0.32 6.17
CA TYR A 3 -8.53 -1.08 5.88
C TYR A 3 -9.74 -1.62 6.67
N LYS A 4 -9.71 -1.56 8.01
CA LYS A 4 -10.82 -2.06 8.85
C LYS A 4 -12.15 -1.36 8.59
N ARG A 5 -12.13 -0.05 8.32
CA ARG A 5 -13.36 0.70 8.02
C ARG A 5 -13.98 0.27 6.69
N LEU A 6 -13.16 0.07 5.66
CA LEU A 6 -13.61 -0.45 4.37
C LEU A 6 -14.12 -1.90 4.51
N TRP A 7 -13.40 -2.72 5.26
CA TRP A 7 -13.80 -4.10 5.53
C TRP A 7 -15.18 -4.17 6.20
N ASP A 8 -15.39 -3.40 7.27
CA ASP A 8 -16.64 -3.43 8.01
C ASP A 8 -17.81 -2.83 7.24
N ALA A 9 -17.56 -1.77 6.47
CA ALA A 9 -18.60 -1.08 5.72
C ALA A 9 -19.09 -1.90 4.51
N PHE A 10 -18.20 -2.68 3.88
CA PHE A 10 -18.47 -3.29 2.58
C PHE A 10 -18.41 -4.82 2.56
N SER A 11 -17.86 -5.46 3.61
CA SER A 11 -17.64 -6.91 3.66
C SER A 11 -17.12 -7.50 2.33
N PRO A 12 -16.02 -6.97 1.78
CA PRO A 12 -15.56 -7.35 0.45
C PRO A 12 -15.03 -8.78 0.44
N GLU A 13 -15.12 -9.45 -0.71
CA GLU A 13 -14.44 -10.73 -0.95
C GLU A 13 -12.92 -10.56 -0.88
N GLU A 14 -12.42 -9.46 -1.45
CA GLU A 14 -11.01 -9.12 -1.50
C GLU A 14 -10.77 -7.63 -1.25
N LEU A 15 -9.71 -7.30 -0.50
CA LEU A 15 -9.35 -5.91 -0.22
C LEU A 15 -7.84 -5.73 -0.16
N MET A 16 -7.34 -4.79 -0.95
CA MET A 16 -6.00 -4.21 -0.81
C MET A 16 -6.12 -2.73 -0.48
N VAL A 17 -5.37 -2.29 0.54
CA VAL A 17 -5.16 -0.87 0.83
C VAL A 17 -3.67 -0.60 0.85
N THR A 18 -3.22 0.35 0.03
CA THR A 18 -1.84 0.85 0.01
C THR A 18 -1.84 2.37 0.14
N CYS A 19 -0.82 2.93 0.77
CA CYS A 19 -0.58 4.36 0.80
C CYS A 19 0.81 4.64 0.24
N ILE A 20 0.94 5.67 -0.60
CA ILE A 20 2.22 6.09 -1.16
C ILE A 20 2.54 7.47 -0.58
N TYR A 21 3.40 7.48 0.44
CA TYR A 21 3.80 8.72 1.11
C TYR A 21 4.97 9.41 0.38
N THR A 22 5.13 10.70 0.62
CA THR A 22 6.37 11.40 0.25
C THR A 22 7.55 10.84 1.03
N ARG A 23 8.75 10.91 0.44
CA ARG A 23 9.96 10.38 1.06
C ARG A 23 10.33 11.10 2.34
N ARG A 24 10.85 10.34 3.29
CA ARG A 24 11.51 10.88 4.48
C ARG A 24 12.90 10.28 4.59
N GLY A 25 13.93 11.13 4.63
CA GLY A 25 15.33 10.67 4.68
C GLY A 25 15.77 9.85 3.45
N GLY A 26 15.17 10.10 2.29
CA GLY A 26 15.48 9.37 1.04
C GLY A 26 14.76 8.02 0.90
N ILE A 27 13.95 7.61 1.87
CA ILE A 27 13.28 6.31 1.90
C ILE A 27 11.78 6.48 1.61
N ASP A 28 11.23 5.52 0.87
CA ASP A 28 9.79 5.39 0.66
C ASP A 28 9.15 4.64 1.84
N ILE A 29 8.04 5.16 2.36
CA ILE A 29 7.21 4.48 3.36
C ILE A 29 5.88 4.17 2.68
N CYS A 30 5.67 2.92 2.28
CA CYS A 30 4.48 2.49 1.55
C CYS A 30 3.76 1.37 2.32
N PRO A 31 2.96 1.68 3.36
CA PRO A 31 2.26 0.66 4.11
C PRO A 31 1.20 -0.02 3.24
N VAL A 32 1.19 -1.35 3.29
CA VAL A 32 0.22 -2.19 2.58
C VAL A 32 -0.53 -3.07 3.57
N ARG A 33 -1.82 -3.29 3.30
CA ARG A 33 -2.66 -4.31 3.93
C ARG A 33 -3.46 -5.01 2.84
N VAL A 34 -3.47 -6.34 2.88
CA VAL A 34 -4.18 -7.20 1.92
C VAL A 34 -4.97 -8.26 2.67
N SER A 35 -6.09 -8.69 2.09
CA SER A 35 -6.83 -9.89 2.53
C SER A 35 -6.16 -11.19 2.08
N HIS A 36 -5.50 -11.16 0.91
CA HIS A 36 -4.83 -12.31 0.30
C HIS A 36 -3.45 -11.92 -0.24
N ASP A 37 -2.48 -12.83 -0.15
CA ASP A 37 -1.08 -12.57 -0.52
C ASP A 37 -0.88 -12.20 -1.99
N HIS A 38 -1.72 -12.73 -2.88
CA HIS A 38 -1.62 -12.45 -4.32
C HIS A 38 -1.95 -10.99 -4.66
N LEU A 39 -2.62 -10.25 -3.76
CA LEU A 39 -2.91 -8.83 -3.91
C LEU A 39 -1.71 -7.94 -3.53
N LEU A 40 -0.60 -8.49 -3.03
CA LEU A 40 0.56 -7.68 -2.64
C LEU A 40 1.18 -6.94 -3.84
N PRO A 41 1.31 -5.60 -3.77
CA PRO A 41 1.90 -4.82 -4.85
C PRO A 41 3.43 -4.93 -4.77
N ARG A 42 3.99 -5.93 -5.47
CA ARG A 42 5.44 -6.26 -5.44
C ARG A 42 6.37 -5.07 -5.68
N ALA A 43 5.96 -4.12 -6.52
CA ALA A 43 6.72 -2.91 -6.82
C ALA A 43 6.80 -1.88 -5.67
N LEU A 44 5.92 -1.98 -4.66
CA LEU A 44 5.85 -1.05 -3.52
C LEU A 44 6.34 -1.65 -2.21
N VAL A 45 6.50 -2.99 -2.15
CA VAL A 45 6.98 -3.71 -0.95
C VAL A 45 8.43 -4.16 -1.07
N ASN A 46 9.11 -3.81 -2.17
CA ASN A 46 10.52 -4.13 -2.37
C ASN A 46 11.40 -3.00 -1.82
N VAL A 47 12.22 -3.32 -0.82
CA VAL A 47 13.13 -2.36 -0.15
C VAL A 47 14.28 -1.90 -1.04
N ASP A 48 14.63 -2.68 -2.06
CA ASP A 48 15.72 -2.37 -3.00
C ASP A 48 15.25 -1.47 -4.16
N GLN A 49 13.95 -1.13 -4.21
CA GLN A 49 13.36 -0.34 -5.29
C GLN A 49 12.72 0.95 -4.77
N LEU A 50 13.13 2.08 -5.36
CA LEU A 50 12.51 3.37 -5.10
C LEU A 50 11.39 3.65 -6.11
N SER A 51 10.27 4.16 -5.61
CA SER A 51 9.12 4.59 -6.42
C SER A 51 9.46 5.75 -7.38
N LYS A 52 8.86 5.75 -8.57
CA LYS A 52 9.08 6.83 -9.56
C LYS A 52 8.44 8.15 -9.10
N ARG A 53 8.88 9.28 -9.67
CA ARG A 53 8.43 10.63 -9.26
C ARG A 53 6.94 10.90 -9.42
N LEU A 54 6.32 10.25 -10.40
CA LEU A 54 4.90 10.44 -10.74
C LEU A 54 3.93 9.62 -9.87
N LEU A 55 4.44 8.75 -9.00
CA LEU A 55 3.63 7.98 -8.05
C LEU A 55 3.52 8.67 -6.68
N ARG A 56 4.20 9.81 -6.51
CA ARG A 56 4.32 10.54 -5.24
C ARG A 56 3.44 11.79 -5.34
N GLN A 57 2.59 12.00 -4.34
CA GLN A 57 1.81 13.25 -4.18
C GLN A 57 2.71 14.44 -3.87
#